data_AF-A0A2W4MW91-F1
#
_entry.id   AF-A0A2W4MW91-F1
#
_cell.length_a   1.000
_cell.length_b   1.000
_cell.length_c   1.000
_cell.angle_alpha   90.00
_cell.angle_beta   90.00
_cell.angle_gamma   90.00
#
_symmetry.space_group_name_H-M   'P 1'
#
loop_
_entity.id
_entity.type
_entity.pdbx_description
1 polymer ?
#
loop_
_entity_poly.entity_id
_entity_poly.type
_entity_poly.pdbx_seq_one_letter_code
_entity_poly.pdbx_strand_id
1 'polypeptide(L)'
;MIHGEARCGGDMIVLRPSVPVVPRFLGYATNAAPSVAQKTTMGRGTTVKHIYPAELRNLAIPIPPIDQQAIIADFLARRTAAIDTLIEKQEQLLALLAEKRQALITQAVTKGLDPNAPMKDSGIPWLGEIPKHWAVVRVSYVAEVRNGSTPDRNNDDYWVDGCIPWLSSGKVNDFVVTEADELITERALRETSVRVLRKGTVLVGMVGQGRTRGMSAIMALDACINQNVAGVTARPPLLDAYLHFVFVTAYDSLRELGRGGQQDALNCEIIKAFRIPLPPLDEQRRIVEYVESELRRLDTLSQCVQAMIERLREYRQALITAAVTGQLDVTATEAEQAANVVEAATA
;
A
#
# COMPACT_ATOMS: atom_id res chain seq x y z
N MET A 1 -13.29 -13.13 21.95
CA MET A 1 -14.49 -13.20 22.81
C MET A 1 -14.63 -11.87 23.50
N ILE A 2 -15.83 -11.29 23.55
CA ILE A 2 -16.05 -10.06 24.33
C ILE A 2 -16.03 -10.46 25.80
N HIS A 3 -15.15 -9.85 26.59
CA HIS A 3 -15.13 -10.01 28.04
C HIS A 3 -15.88 -8.83 28.67
N GLY A 4 -17.15 -9.05 29.03
CA GLY A 4 -18.02 -8.04 29.65
C GLY A 4 -19.38 -7.88 28.97
N GLU A 5 -20.25 -7.06 29.56
CA GLU A 5 -21.53 -6.68 28.96
C GLU A 5 -21.31 -5.71 27.80
N ALA A 6 -21.98 -5.95 26.68
CA ALA A 6 -21.93 -5.07 25.51
C ALA A 6 -23.33 -4.89 24.92
N ARG A 7 -23.60 -3.70 24.38
CA ARG A 7 -24.81 -3.41 23.60
C ARG A 7 -24.46 -3.59 22.12
N CYS A 8 -25.26 -4.37 21.39
CA CYS A 8 -25.07 -4.60 19.96
C CYS A 8 -25.72 -3.48 19.15
N GLY A 9 -25.02 -2.97 18.12
CA GLY A 9 -25.58 -2.02 17.16
C GLY A 9 -26.66 -2.66 16.27
N GLY A 10 -27.44 -1.84 15.56
CA GLY A 10 -28.57 -2.28 14.74
C GLY A 10 -28.22 -3.26 13.61
N ASP A 11 -26.96 -3.26 13.14
CA ASP A 11 -26.48 -4.13 12.07
C ASP A 11 -25.88 -5.47 12.57
N MET A 12 -25.98 -5.75 13.87
CA MET A 12 -25.52 -7.01 14.46
C MET A 12 -26.68 -7.95 14.77
N ILE A 13 -26.58 -9.20 14.33
CA ILE A 13 -27.55 -10.25 14.64
C ILE A 13 -26.96 -11.17 15.70
N VAL A 14 -27.64 -11.26 16.84
CA VAL A 14 -27.23 -12.11 17.96
C VAL A 14 -27.84 -13.50 17.78
N LEU A 15 -27.00 -14.51 17.58
CA LEU A 15 -27.41 -15.92 17.57
C LEU A 15 -27.35 -16.48 18.99
N ARG A 16 -28.51 -16.79 19.58
CA ARG A 16 -28.61 -17.51 20.85
C ARG A 16 -29.10 -18.93 20.57
N PRO A 17 -28.29 -19.97 20.87
CA PRO A 17 -28.72 -21.34 20.66
C PRO A 17 -29.88 -21.69 21.61
N SER A 18 -30.94 -22.28 21.07
CA SER A 18 -32.09 -22.81 21.83
C SER A 18 -31.89 -24.27 22.26
N VAL A 19 -30.82 -24.91 21.77
CA VAL A 19 -30.41 -26.28 22.06
C VAL A 19 -28.98 -26.28 22.64
N PRO A 20 -28.58 -27.33 23.39
CA PRO A 20 -27.20 -27.44 23.88
C PRO A 20 -26.19 -27.43 22.72
N VAL A 21 -25.44 -26.34 22.59
CA VAL A 21 -24.39 -26.14 21.57
C VAL A 21 -23.24 -25.36 22.21
N VAL A 22 -22.00 -25.74 21.90
CA VAL A 22 -20.82 -24.99 22.35
C VAL A 22 -20.76 -23.65 21.59
N PRO A 23 -20.86 -22.49 22.25
CA PRO A 23 -20.94 -21.20 21.55
C PRO A 23 -19.73 -20.90 20.65
N ARG A 24 -18.53 -21.34 21.07
CA ARG A 24 -17.31 -21.21 20.26
C ARG A 24 -17.37 -22.05 18.98
N PHE A 25 -17.89 -23.27 19.07
CA PHE A 25 -18.14 -24.11 17.89
C PHE A 25 -19.13 -23.44 16.95
N LEU A 26 -20.24 -22.89 17.47
CA LEU A 26 -21.21 -22.16 16.66
C LEU A 26 -20.57 -20.96 15.93
N GLY A 27 -19.65 -20.26 16.61
CA GLY A 27 -18.84 -19.20 16.00
C GLY A 27 -18.00 -19.69 14.82
N TYR A 28 -17.32 -20.83 14.95
CA TYR A 28 -16.57 -21.44 13.84
C TYR A 28 -17.49 -21.95 12.73
N ALA A 29 -18.56 -22.65 13.08
CA ALA A 29 -19.47 -23.25 12.12
C ALA A 29 -20.15 -22.20 11.24
N THR A 30 -20.64 -21.11 11.84
CA THR A 30 -21.26 -20.01 11.10
C THR A 30 -20.28 -19.23 10.22
N ASN A 31 -18.96 -19.37 10.43
CA ASN A 31 -17.90 -18.75 9.62
C ASN A 31 -17.12 -19.74 8.73
N ALA A 32 -17.49 -21.03 8.73
CA ALA A 32 -16.93 -22.01 7.80
C ALA A 32 -17.38 -21.70 6.36
N ALA A 33 -16.61 -22.15 5.37
CA ALA A 33 -16.85 -21.80 3.97
C ALA A 33 -18.28 -22.14 3.46
N PRO A 34 -18.88 -23.31 3.78
CA PRO A 34 -20.25 -23.62 3.37
C PRO A 34 -21.29 -22.67 3.96
N SER A 35 -21.09 -22.21 5.20
CA SER A 35 -21.99 -21.26 5.86
C SER A 35 -21.81 -19.84 5.34
N VAL A 36 -20.59 -19.44 5.00
CA VAL A 36 -20.32 -18.17 4.32
C VAL A 36 -20.97 -18.15 2.93
N ALA A 37 -20.88 -19.24 2.18
CA ALA A 37 -21.53 -19.37 0.87
C ALA A 37 -23.06 -19.24 0.99
N GLN A 38 -23.69 -19.93 1.94
CA GLN A 38 -25.12 -19.80 2.22
C GLN A 38 -25.51 -18.37 2.61
N LYS A 39 -24.78 -17.73 3.51
CA LYS A 39 -25.04 -16.33 3.90
C LYS A 39 -24.93 -15.37 2.71
N THR A 40 -24.00 -15.64 1.79
CA THR A 40 -23.77 -14.81 0.60
C THR A 40 -24.96 -14.87 -0.38
N THR A 41 -25.61 -16.03 -0.51
CA THR A 41 -26.82 -16.19 -1.32
C THR A 41 -28.09 -15.67 -0.63
N MET A 42 -28.10 -15.64 0.70
CA MET A 42 -29.18 -15.06 1.51
C MET A 42 -29.18 -13.53 1.53
N GLY A 43 -28.04 -12.89 1.25
CA GLY A 43 -27.90 -11.43 1.26
C GLY A 43 -28.70 -10.75 0.15
N ARG A 44 -29.50 -9.73 0.52
CA ARG A 44 -30.29 -8.91 -0.40
C ARG A 44 -29.68 -7.51 -0.56
N GLY A 45 -29.69 -6.99 -1.78
CA GLY A 45 -29.16 -5.66 -2.13
C GLY A 45 -28.05 -5.71 -3.17
N THR A 46 -27.93 -4.65 -3.97
CA THR A 46 -26.96 -4.53 -5.07
C THR A 46 -25.66 -3.87 -4.62
N THR A 47 -25.75 -2.75 -3.89
CA THR A 47 -24.60 -1.98 -3.42
C THR A 47 -24.17 -2.36 -1.99
N VAL A 48 -25.14 -2.61 -1.11
CA VAL A 48 -24.93 -3.10 0.25
C VAL A 48 -25.82 -4.31 0.47
N LYS A 49 -25.20 -5.45 0.76
CA LYS A 49 -25.93 -6.69 1.02
C LYS A 49 -26.29 -6.78 2.50
N HIS A 50 -27.59 -6.75 2.80
CA HIS A 50 -28.11 -7.02 4.12
C HIS A 50 -28.62 -8.46 4.20
N ILE A 51 -28.36 -9.12 5.33
CA ILE A 51 -28.95 -10.42 5.67
C ILE A 51 -29.87 -10.17 6.86
N TYR A 52 -31.16 -10.50 6.75
CA TYR A 52 -32.09 -10.31 7.87
C TYR A 52 -32.13 -11.55 8.77
N PRO A 53 -32.59 -11.41 10.03
CA PRO A 53 -32.67 -12.54 10.96
C PRO A 53 -33.54 -13.69 10.46
N ALA A 54 -34.54 -13.41 9.61
CA ALA A 54 -35.44 -14.43 9.07
C ALA A 54 -34.70 -15.38 8.11
N GLU A 55 -33.81 -14.87 7.27
CA GLU A 55 -33.01 -15.70 6.36
C GLU A 55 -31.95 -16.51 7.12
N LEU A 56 -31.30 -15.91 8.14
CA LEU A 56 -30.31 -16.63 8.96
C LEU A 56 -30.88 -17.84 9.72
N ARG A 57 -32.19 -17.87 10.00
CA ARG A 57 -32.84 -19.06 10.58
C ARG A 57 -32.77 -20.28 9.67
N ASN A 58 -32.58 -20.08 8.36
CA ASN A 58 -32.46 -21.14 7.37
C ASN A 58 -31.01 -21.57 7.14
N LEU A 59 -30.05 -21.02 7.89
CA LEU A 59 -28.64 -21.40 7.77
C LEU A 59 -28.45 -22.84 8.24
N ALA A 60 -28.08 -23.72 7.31
CA ALA A 60 -27.74 -25.09 7.61
C ALA A 60 -26.28 -25.18 8.08
N ILE A 61 -26.07 -25.73 9.27
CA ILE A 61 -24.74 -25.99 9.85
C ILE A 61 -24.66 -27.43 10.36
N PRO A 62 -23.50 -28.09 10.25
CA PRO A 62 -23.28 -29.38 10.90
C PRO A 62 -23.25 -29.19 12.41
N ILE A 63 -23.97 -30.05 13.14
CA ILE A 63 -24.01 -30.05 14.60
C ILE A 63 -23.65 -31.46 15.09
N PRO A 64 -22.37 -31.73 15.38
CA PRO A 64 -21.95 -33.00 16.00
C PRO A 64 -22.36 -33.07 17.48
N PRO A 65 -22.18 -34.20 18.18
CA PRO A 65 -22.39 -34.31 19.62
C PRO A 65 -21.66 -33.22 20.42
N ILE A 66 -22.22 -32.78 21.55
CA ILE A 66 -21.73 -31.62 22.31
C ILE A 66 -20.26 -31.76 22.74
N ASP A 67 -19.85 -32.97 23.09
CA ASP A 67 -18.50 -33.35 23.49
C ASP A 67 -17.52 -33.21 22.30
N GLN A 68 -17.94 -33.63 21.09
CA GLN A 68 -17.14 -33.39 19.87
C GLN A 68 -17.08 -31.91 19.50
N GLN A 69 -18.15 -31.15 19.70
CA GLN A 69 -18.14 -29.70 19.47
C GLN A 69 -17.09 -28.99 20.34
N ALA A 70 -16.96 -29.40 21.60
CA ALA A 70 -15.98 -28.84 22.54
C ALA A 70 -14.55 -29.13 22.06
N ILE A 71 -14.26 -30.38 21.70
CA ILE A 71 -12.96 -30.81 21.17
C ILE A 71 -12.59 -30.02 19.91
N ILE A 72 -13.50 -29.94 18.93
CA ILE A 72 -13.29 -29.18 17.69
C ILE A 72 -13.04 -27.70 18.00
N ALA A 73 -13.82 -27.10 18.91
CA ALA A 73 -13.69 -25.68 19.25
C ALA A 73 -12.36 -25.36 19.95
N ASP A 74 -11.86 -26.25 20.81
CA ASP A 74 -10.58 -26.09 21.51
C ASP A 74 -9.39 -26.32 20.59
N PHE A 75 -9.45 -27.33 19.73
CA PHE A 75 -8.49 -27.52 18.65
C PHE A 75 -8.40 -26.29 17.76
N LEU A 76 -9.54 -25.82 17.23
CA LEU A 76 -9.58 -24.68 16.33
C LEU A 76 -9.06 -23.41 17.02
N ALA A 77 -9.42 -23.15 18.28
CA ALA A 77 -8.92 -21.97 18.98
C ALA A 77 -7.40 -21.96 19.09
N ARG A 78 -6.77 -23.07 19.48
CA ARG A 78 -5.31 -23.17 19.57
C ARG A 78 -4.66 -22.97 18.21
N ARG A 79 -5.16 -23.67 17.18
CA ARG A 79 -4.56 -23.63 15.84
C ARG A 79 -4.77 -22.28 15.15
N THR A 80 -5.97 -21.71 15.22
CA THR A 80 -6.24 -20.39 14.62
C THR A 80 -5.47 -19.29 15.34
N ALA A 81 -5.34 -19.34 16.67
CA ALA A 81 -4.52 -18.38 17.40
C ALA A 81 -3.03 -18.44 17.01
N ALA A 82 -2.49 -19.64 16.79
CA ALA A 82 -1.12 -19.80 16.30
C ALA A 82 -0.95 -19.21 14.89
N ILE A 83 -1.91 -19.44 13.99
CA ILE A 83 -1.88 -18.87 12.63
C ILE A 83 -2.02 -17.34 12.69
N ASP A 84 -2.93 -16.81 13.50
CA ASP A 84 -3.15 -15.37 13.67
C ASP A 84 -1.87 -14.69 14.19
N THR A 85 -1.16 -15.32 15.13
CA THR A 85 0.17 -14.86 15.61
C THR A 85 1.22 -14.82 14.49
N LEU A 86 1.20 -15.80 13.58
CA LEU A 86 2.12 -15.82 12.44
C LEU A 86 1.79 -14.69 11.46
N ILE A 87 0.50 -14.48 11.15
CA ILE A 87 0.04 -13.39 10.28
C ILE A 87 0.49 -12.04 10.85
N GLU A 88 0.28 -11.81 12.14
CA GLU A 88 0.70 -10.56 12.81
C GLU A 88 2.21 -10.31 12.64
N LYS A 89 3.04 -11.34 12.85
CA LYS A 89 4.50 -11.22 12.65
C LYS A 89 4.88 -10.90 11.20
N GLN A 90 4.16 -11.46 10.22
CA GLN A 90 4.40 -11.15 8.80
C GLN A 90 3.95 -9.71 8.46
N GLU A 91 2.84 -9.23 9.01
CA GLU A 91 2.38 -7.85 8.85
C GLU A 91 3.37 -6.85 9.48
N GLN A 92 3.94 -7.17 10.65
CA GLN A 92 5.02 -6.40 11.25
C GLN A 92 6.27 -6.37 10.36
N LEU A 93 6.63 -7.49 9.74
CA LEU A 93 7.76 -7.56 8.80
C LEU A 93 7.52 -6.66 7.57
N LEU A 94 6.30 -6.61 7.02
CA LEU A 94 5.97 -5.69 5.93
C LEU A 94 6.18 -4.22 6.33
N ALA A 95 5.77 -3.85 7.55
CA ALA A 95 6.01 -2.50 8.07
C ALA A 95 7.51 -2.17 8.18
N LEU A 96 8.32 -3.11 8.67
CA LEU A 96 9.78 -2.96 8.77
C LEU A 96 10.45 -2.86 7.38
N LEU A 97 9.97 -3.60 6.39
CA LEU A 97 10.47 -3.50 5.01
C LEU A 97 10.17 -2.12 4.41
N ALA A 98 8.99 -1.56 4.68
CA ALA A 98 8.62 -0.22 4.25
C ALA A 98 9.49 0.86 4.92
N GLU A 99 9.76 0.73 6.22
CA GLU A 99 10.69 1.62 6.95
C GLU A 99 12.11 1.54 6.36
N LYS A 100 12.61 0.33 6.13
CA LYS A 100 13.92 0.10 5.52
C LYS A 100 14.03 0.72 4.13
N ARG A 101 12.97 0.64 3.32
CA ARG A 101 12.89 1.31 2.01
C ARG A 101 13.10 2.82 2.13
N GLN A 102 12.38 3.48 3.04
CA GLN A 102 12.50 4.92 3.24
C GLN A 102 13.90 5.31 3.76
N ALA A 103 14.41 4.56 4.74
CA ALA A 103 15.72 4.81 5.33
C ALA A 103 16.85 4.68 4.30
N LEU A 104 16.78 3.67 3.43
CA LEU A 104 17.78 3.41 2.39
C LEU A 104 17.85 4.56 1.38
N ILE A 105 16.70 5.01 0.87
CA ILE A 105 16.62 6.14 -0.06
C ILE A 105 17.18 7.41 0.63
N THR A 106 16.72 7.68 1.86
CA THR A 106 17.11 8.86 2.64
C THR A 106 18.62 8.88 2.86
N GLN A 107 19.21 7.76 3.30
CA GLN A 107 20.66 7.66 3.53
C GLN A 107 21.44 7.90 2.24
N ALA A 108 21.05 7.26 1.14
CA ALA A 108 21.76 7.40 -0.13
C ALA A 108 21.68 8.84 -0.68
N VAL A 109 20.54 9.52 -0.49
CA VAL A 109 20.28 10.89 -0.98
C VAL A 109 20.87 11.98 -0.09
N THR A 110 21.08 11.72 1.21
CA THR A 110 21.62 12.72 2.16
C THR A 110 23.10 12.50 2.47
N LYS A 111 23.55 11.26 2.55
CA LYS A 111 24.91 10.88 2.97
C LYS A 111 25.75 10.24 1.87
N GLY A 112 25.15 9.89 0.73
CA GLY A 112 25.84 9.17 -0.35
C GLY A 112 26.09 7.70 0.00
N LEU A 113 26.99 7.06 -0.76
CA LEU A 113 27.31 5.63 -0.61
C LEU A 113 28.61 5.38 0.18
N ASP A 114 29.45 6.40 0.36
CA ASP A 114 30.70 6.27 1.12
C ASP A 114 30.47 6.69 2.58
N PRO A 115 30.50 5.75 3.54
CA PRO A 115 30.27 6.05 4.95
C PRO A 115 31.39 6.89 5.59
N ASN A 116 32.56 7.01 4.94
CA ASN A 116 33.70 7.75 5.45
C ASN A 116 33.85 9.14 4.82
N ALA A 117 32.92 9.55 3.95
CA ALA A 117 32.97 10.86 3.32
C ALA A 117 32.91 11.97 4.40
N PRO A 118 33.78 13.00 4.32
CA PRO A 118 33.71 14.12 5.25
C PRO A 118 32.38 14.87 5.05
N MET A 119 31.70 15.17 6.14
CA MET A 119 30.37 15.82 6.10
C MET A 119 30.48 17.33 6.30
N LYS A 120 29.44 18.06 5.89
CA LYS A 120 29.20 19.48 6.19
C LYS A 120 27.71 19.71 6.43
N ASP A 121 27.39 20.73 7.23
CA ASP A 121 26.02 21.23 7.32
C ASP A 121 25.58 21.80 5.95
N SER A 122 24.43 21.35 5.46
CA SER A 122 23.82 21.84 4.22
C SER A 122 23.17 23.23 4.39
N GLY A 123 22.90 23.64 5.62
CA GLY A 123 22.12 24.84 5.95
C GLY A 123 20.63 24.70 5.62
N ILE A 124 20.15 23.47 5.38
CA ILE A 124 18.75 23.17 5.05
C ILE A 124 18.23 22.11 6.03
N PRO A 125 17.18 22.41 6.83
CA PRO A 125 16.75 21.53 7.91
C PRO A 125 16.45 20.08 7.50
N TRP A 126 15.84 19.87 6.34
CA TRP A 126 15.45 18.53 5.89
C TRP A 126 16.61 17.69 5.34
N LEU A 127 17.67 18.35 4.89
CA LEU A 127 18.88 17.68 4.40
C LEU A 127 19.85 17.36 5.53
N GLY A 128 19.92 18.22 6.56
CA GLY A 128 20.89 18.09 7.63
C GLY A 128 22.32 18.15 7.12
N GLU A 129 23.15 17.19 7.52
CA GLU A 129 24.53 17.06 7.05
C GLU A 129 24.62 16.28 5.73
N ILE A 130 25.44 16.78 4.81
CA ILE A 130 25.72 16.16 3.51
C ILE A 130 27.22 16.04 3.27
N PRO A 131 27.70 15.17 2.34
CA PRO A 131 29.10 15.12 1.98
C PRO A 131 29.66 16.47 1.54
N LYS A 132 30.87 16.79 2.01
CA LYS A 132 31.47 18.12 1.88
C LYS A 132 31.63 18.55 0.42
N HIS A 133 31.87 17.61 -0.48
CA HIS A 133 32.03 17.85 -1.92
C HIS A 133 30.72 18.06 -2.67
N TRP A 134 29.55 17.77 -2.07
CA TRP A 134 28.27 17.97 -2.73
C TRP A 134 27.87 19.44 -2.78
N ALA A 135 27.25 19.86 -3.88
CA ALA A 135 26.63 21.17 -3.98
C ALA A 135 25.18 21.13 -3.45
N VAL A 136 24.64 22.31 -3.16
CA VAL A 136 23.22 22.52 -2.88
C VAL A 136 22.72 23.57 -3.86
N VAL A 137 21.72 23.23 -4.66
CA VAL A 137 21.23 24.10 -5.75
C VAL A 137 19.71 24.24 -5.70
N ARG A 138 19.19 25.30 -6.32
CA ARG A 138 17.74 25.41 -6.57
C ARG A 138 17.34 24.51 -7.74
N VAL A 139 16.18 23.87 -7.64
CA VAL A 139 15.61 23.02 -8.71
C VAL A 139 15.60 23.75 -10.04
N SER A 140 15.24 25.04 -10.07
CA SER A 140 15.19 25.84 -11.31
C SER A 140 16.50 25.93 -12.09
N TYR A 141 17.64 25.74 -11.44
CA TYR A 141 18.95 25.73 -12.12
C TYR A 141 19.19 24.44 -12.90
N VAL A 142 18.70 23.32 -12.38
CA VAL A 142 19.02 21.98 -12.89
C VAL A 142 17.80 21.21 -13.41
N ALA A 143 16.63 21.83 -13.43
CA ALA A 143 15.41 21.24 -13.95
C ALA A 143 14.46 22.29 -14.53
N GLU A 144 13.57 21.83 -15.41
CA GLU A 144 12.43 22.57 -15.89
C GLU A 144 11.18 22.14 -15.10
N VAL A 145 10.40 23.11 -14.62
CA VAL A 145 9.19 22.86 -13.83
C VAL A 145 8.00 23.44 -14.57
N ARG A 146 6.98 22.62 -14.83
CA ARG A 146 5.72 23.02 -15.47
C ARG A 146 4.55 22.34 -14.80
N ASN A 147 3.41 23.01 -14.72
CA ASN A 147 2.14 22.38 -14.38
C ASN A 147 1.43 21.90 -15.64
N GLY A 148 0.46 21.01 -15.45
CA GLY A 148 -0.41 20.54 -16.51
C GLY A 148 -1.65 21.38 -16.77
N SER A 149 -2.55 20.79 -17.54
CA SER A 149 -3.87 21.34 -17.86
C SER A 149 -4.88 20.19 -17.98
N THR A 150 -6.14 20.48 -17.71
CA THR A 150 -7.25 19.55 -18.00
C THR A 150 -8.03 20.13 -19.19
N PRO A 151 -8.15 19.41 -20.32
CA PRO A 151 -9.10 19.77 -21.37
C PRO A 151 -10.52 19.90 -20.80
N ASP A 152 -11.40 20.65 -21.44
CA ASP A 152 -12.79 20.75 -20.96
C ASP A 152 -13.40 19.33 -20.86
N ARG A 153 -13.87 18.99 -19.66
CA ARG A 153 -14.46 17.68 -19.35
C ARG A 153 -15.83 17.50 -20.01
N ASN A 154 -16.47 18.58 -20.41
CA ASN A 154 -17.76 18.54 -21.11
C ASN A 154 -17.62 18.50 -22.64
N ASN A 155 -16.39 18.49 -23.16
CA ASN A 155 -16.13 18.39 -24.59
C ASN A 155 -15.62 16.98 -24.94
N ASP A 156 -16.54 16.12 -25.36
CA ASP A 156 -16.26 14.72 -25.71
C ASP A 156 -15.19 14.59 -26.81
N ASP A 157 -15.05 15.57 -27.71
CA ASP A 157 -14.03 15.59 -28.76
C ASP A 157 -12.59 15.56 -28.21
N TYR A 158 -12.40 15.85 -26.93
CA TYR A 158 -11.10 15.81 -26.26
C TYR A 158 -10.77 14.46 -25.62
N TRP A 159 -11.74 13.56 -25.45
CA TRP A 159 -11.59 12.33 -24.66
C TRP A 159 -11.97 11.07 -25.42
N VAL A 160 -13.02 11.12 -26.25
CA VAL A 160 -13.49 9.97 -27.03
C VAL A 160 -12.45 9.59 -28.08
N ASP A 161 -12.13 8.30 -28.18
CA ASP A 161 -11.09 7.75 -29.07
C ASP A 161 -9.70 8.40 -28.87
N GLY A 162 -9.41 8.85 -27.65
CA GLY A 162 -8.10 9.38 -27.26
C GLY A 162 -6.98 8.35 -27.39
N CYS A 163 -5.78 8.82 -27.75
CA CYS A 163 -4.59 7.99 -27.88
C CYS A 163 -3.37 8.55 -27.14
N ILE A 164 -3.47 9.77 -26.58
CA ILE A 164 -2.38 10.43 -25.86
C ILE A 164 -2.60 10.23 -24.36
N PRO A 165 -1.67 9.59 -23.63
CA PRO A 165 -1.74 9.43 -22.19
C PRO A 165 -1.97 10.75 -21.43
N TRP A 166 -2.93 10.75 -20.50
CA TRP A 166 -3.19 11.87 -19.61
C TRP A 166 -3.27 11.39 -18.16
N LEU A 167 -2.50 12.05 -17.28
CA LEU A 167 -2.33 11.66 -15.88
C LEU A 167 -3.06 12.63 -14.95
N SER A 168 -3.90 12.08 -14.08
CA SER A 168 -4.51 12.80 -12.98
C SER A 168 -3.52 12.97 -11.82
N SER A 169 -3.92 13.77 -10.82
CA SER A 169 -3.16 13.92 -9.58
C SER A 169 -3.12 12.66 -8.72
N GLY A 170 -3.88 11.62 -9.03
CA GLY A 170 -3.79 10.33 -8.33
C GLY A 170 -2.47 9.61 -8.59
N LYS A 171 -1.87 9.79 -9.76
CA LYS A 171 -0.68 9.06 -10.22
C LYS A 171 0.59 9.32 -9.43
N VAL A 172 0.65 10.38 -8.63
CA VAL A 172 1.80 10.59 -7.74
C VAL A 172 1.90 9.52 -6.63
N ASN A 173 0.86 8.72 -6.41
CA ASN A 173 0.88 7.63 -5.43
C ASN A 173 1.54 6.33 -5.95
N ASP A 174 1.81 6.22 -7.27
CA ASP A 174 2.25 4.95 -7.89
C ASP A 174 3.76 4.69 -7.73
N PHE A 175 4.52 5.63 -7.18
CA PHE A 175 6.01 5.68 -7.14
C PHE A 175 6.67 5.69 -8.53
N VAL A 176 6.30 4.76 -9.43
CA VAL A 176 6.58 4.80 -10.87
C VAL A 176 5.27 4.76 -11.63
N VAL A 177 4.99 5.76 -12.47
CA VAL A 177 3.78 5.80 -13.29
C VAL A 177 4.03 5.01 -14.56
N THR A 178 3.43 3.83 -14.69
CA THR A 178 3.57 2.95 -15.86
C THR A 178 2.38 3.00 -16.80
N GLU A 179 1.24 3.50 -16.33
CA GLU A 179 -0.02 3.54 -17.07
C GLU A 179 -0.72 4.89 -16.89
N ALA A 180 -1.56 5.26 -17.87
CA ALA A 180 -2.36 6.48 -17.81
C ALA A 180 -3.68 6.25 -17.05
N ASP A 181 -4.29 7.31 -16.54
CA ASP A 181 -5.68 7.22 -16.05
C ASP A 181 -6.66 7.25 -17.22
N GLU A 182 -6.39 8.13 -18.18
CA GLU A 182 -7.26 8.43 -19.31
C GLU A 182 -6.40 8.72 -20.55
N LEU A 183 -7.04 8.73 -21.71
CA LEU A 183 -6.44 9.12 -22.98
C LEU A 183 -7.15 10.36 -23.50
N ILE A 184 -6.38 11.30 -24.02
CA ILE A 184 -6.90 12.49 -24.71
C ILE A 184 -6.63 12.41 -26.21
N THR A 185 -7.39 13.16 -26.98
CA THR A 185 -7.26 13.19 -28.44
C THR A 185 -6.14 14.14 -28.89
N GLU A 186 -5.65 13.93 -30.11
CA GLU A 186 -4.76 14.88 -30.81
C GLU A 186 -5.36 16.29 -30.93
N ARG A 187 -6.69 16.38 -30.96
CA ARG A 187 -7.40 17.65 -30.96
C ARG A 187 -7.23 18.39 -29.64
N ALA A 188 -7.36 17.69 -28.51
CA ALA A 188 -7.10 18.26 -27.18
C ALA A 188 -5.67 18.80 -27.08
N LEU A 189 -4.68 18.09 -27.64
CA LEU A 189 -3.28 18.54 -27.65
C LEU A 189 -3.07 19.83 -28.45
N ARG A 190 -3.76 19.98 -29.59
CA ARG A 190 -3.64 21.18 -30.44
C ARG A 190 -4.43 22.39 -29.94
N GLU A 191 -5.62 22.17 -29.41
CA GLU A 191 -6.56 23.24 -29.05
C GLU A 191 -6.44 23.72 -27.60
N THR A 192 -5.72 22.98 -26.75
CA THR A 192 -5.59 23.32 -25.33
C THR A 192 -4.14 23.58 -24.89
N SER A 193 -3.97 23.87 -23.60
CA SER A 193 -2.66 24.10 -23.00
C SER A 193 -1.97 22.83 -22.50
N VAL A 194 -2.53 21.64 -22.73
CA VAL A 194 -1.85 20.38 -22.39
C VAL A 194 -0.55 20.23 -23.17
N ARG A 195 0.44 19.58 -22.57
CA ARG A 195 1.74 19.34 -23.17
C ARG A 195 2.19 17.94 -22.81
N VAL A 196 2.75 17.24 -23.79
CA VAL A 196 3.37 15.93 -23.56
C VAL A 196 4.70 16.14 -22.85
N LEU A 197 4.85 15.49 -21.70
CA LEU A 197 6.09 15.38 -20.96
C LEU A 197 6.72 14.02 -21.27
N ARG A 198 8.05 14.02 -21.43
CA ARG A 198 8.80 12.79 -21.71
C ARG A 198 8.85 11.87 -20.49
N LYS A 199 8.99 10.57 -20.72
CA LYS A 199 9.41 9.59 -19.74
C LYS A 199 10.67 10.05 -18.99
N GLY A 200 10.74 9.68 -17.73
CA GLY A 200 11.71 10.17 -16.75
C GLY A 200 11.27 11.45 -16.04
N THR A 201 10.33 12.23 -16.57
CA THR A 201 9.86 13.42 -15.85
C THR A 201 9.30 13.04 -14.48
N VAL A 202 9.70 13.78 -13.44
CA VAL A 202 9.26 13.54 -12.06
C VAL A 202 8.04 14.40 -11.76
N LEU A 203 6.95 13.75 -11.36
CA LEU A 203 5.71 14.40 -10.95
C LEU A 203 5.77 14.81 -9.49
N VAL A 204 5.15 15.94 -9.15
CA VAL A 204 4.94 16.39 -7.76
C VAL A 204 3.49 16.84 -7.60
N GLY A 205 2.77 16.25 -6.65
CA GLY A 205 1.39 16.61 -6.34
C GLY A 205 1.30 17.99 -5.73
N MET A 206 0.62 18.91 -6.40
CA MET A 206 0.56 20.32 -5.99
C MET A 206 -0.57 20.60 -4.99
N VAL A 207 -1.68 19.88 -5.16
CA VAL A 207 -2.93 20.06 -4.43
C VAL A 207 -3.42 18.71 -3.90
N GLY A 208 -4.17 18.72 -2.80
CA GLY A 208 -4.88 17.55 -2.28
C GLY A 208 -5.00 17.56 -0.77
N GLN A 209 -6.17 17.18 -0.26
CA GLN A 209 -6.37 16.80 1.15
C GLN A 209 -5.87 15.36 1.34
N GLY A 210 -5.18 15.05 2.45
CA GLY A 210 -4.49 13.75 2.62
C GLY A 210 -3.05 13.76 2.10
N ARG A 211 -2.47 12.61 1.72
CA ARG A 211 -1.02 12.47 1.45
C ARG A 211 -0.53 13.01 0.09
N THR A 212 -1.41 13.29 -0.86
CA THR A 212 -1.06 13.64 -2.26
C THR A 212 -0.15 14.86 -2.41
N ARG A 213 -0.40 15.93 -1.64
CA ARG A 213 0.42 17.13 -1.72
C ARG A 213 1.85 16.88 -1.26
N GLY A 214 2.82 17.24 -2.11
CA GLY A 214 4.25 17.01 -1.91
C GLY A 214 4.72 15.62 -2.32
N MET A 215 3.80 14.69 -2.62
CA MET A 215 4.16 13.35 -3.07
C MET A 215 4.69 13.39 -4.50
N SER A 216 5.61 12.47 -4.82
CA SER A 216 6.23 12.39 -6.12
C SER A 216 6.19 10.99 -6.72
N ALA A 217 6.18 10.93 -8.04
CA ALA A 217 6.37 9.71 -8.82
C ALA A 217 7.18 10.00 -10.09
N ILE A 218 7.87 9.01 -10.63
CA ILE A 218 8.59 9.15 -11.91
C ILE A 218 7.80 8.52 -13.06
N MET A 219 7.75 9.19 -14.21
CA MET A 219 7.04 8.70 -15.40
C MET A 219 7.84 7.64 -16.15
N ALA A 220 7.25 6.47 -16.42
CA ALA A 220 7.80 5.43 -17.29
C ALA A 220 7.28 5.51 -18.75
N LEU A 221 6.37 6.43 -19.03
CA LEU A 221 5.76 6.70 -20.34
C LEU A 221 5.74 8.20 -20.64
N ASP A 222 5.59 8.56 -21.90
CA ASP A 222 5.32 9.94 -22.31
C ASP A 222 3.84 10.25 -22.07
N ALA A 223 3.52 11.37 -21.40
CA ALA A 223 2.14 11.71 -21.05
C ALA A 223 1.92 13.20 -20.81
N CYS A 224 0.68 13.64 -20.96
CA CYS A 224 0.17 14.90 -20.44
C CYS A 224 -0.20 14.73 -18.96
N ILE A 225 -0.22 15.84 -18.20
CA ILE A 225 -0.60 15.85 -16.79
C ILE A 225 -1.69 16.88 -16.52
N ASN A 226 -2.44 16.71 -15.42
CA ASN A 226 -3.45 17.66 -14.98
C ASN A 226 -2.85 18.92 -14.33
N GLN A 227 -3.69 19.94 -14.08
CA GLN A 227 -3.28 21.23 -13.49
C GLN A 227 -2.86 21.15 -12.02
N ASN A 228 -3.14 20.04 -11.33
CA ASN A 228 -2.85 19.84 -9.91
C ASN A 228 -1.53 19.06 -9.70
N VAL A 229 -0.77 18.83 -10.76
CA VAL A 229 0.53 18.16 -10.74
C VAL A 229 1.55 19.04 -11.44
N ALA A 230 2.75 19.13 -10.87
CA ALA A 230 3.91 19.69 -11.52
C ALA A 230 4.77 18.57 -12.10
N GLY A 231 5.14 18.68 -13.37
CA GLY A 231 6.21 17.91 -13.98
C GLY A 231 7.54 18.64 -13.81
N VAL A 232 8.54 17.92 -13.32
CA VAL A 232 9.91 18.38 -13.11
C VAL A 232 10.86 17.53 -13.94
N THR A 233 11.36 18.09 -15.04
CA THR A 233 12.24 17.41 -15.98
C THR A 233 13.69 17.86 -15.73
N ALA A 234 14.57 16.93 -15.35
CA ALA A 234 15.96 17.25 -15.06
C ALA A 234 16.73 17.67 -16.33
N ARG A 235 17.71 18.54 -16.13
CA ARG A 235 18.71 18.95 -17.11
C ARG A 235 20.11 18.61 -16.56
N PRO A 236 21.10 18.31 -17.43
CA PRO A 236 22.47 18.09 -16.98
C PRO A 236 22.95 19.24 -16.08
N PRO A 237 23.64 18.93 -14.96
CA PRO A 237 24.17 17.61 -14.58
C PRO A 237 23.26 16.78 -13.65
N LEU A 238 21.93 16.99 -13.65
CA LEU A 238 21.00 16.24 -12.80
C LEU A 238 20.35 15.08 -13.57
N LEU A 239 20.21 13.93 -12.90
CA LEU A 239 19.44 12.78 -13.39
C LEU A 239 18.01 12.80 -12.87
N ASP A 240 17.05 12.49 -13.75
CA ASP A 240 15.64 12.37 -13.40
C ASP A 240 15.38 11.35 -12.27
N ALA A 241 15.98 10.15 -12.37
CA ALA A 241 15.85 9.11 -11.35
C ALA A 241 16.42 9.53 -10.00
N TYR A 242 17.56 10.24 -10.00
CA TYR A 242 18.12 10.80 -8.76
C TYR A 242 17.19 11.86 -8.17
N LEU A 243 16.69 12.79 -9.00
CA LEU A 243 15.72 13.81 -8.58
C LEU A 243 14.46 13.19 -7.95
N HIS A 244 13.97 12.08 -8.50
CA HIS A 244 12.84 11.37 -7.91
C HIS A 244 13.14 10.92 -6.48
N PHE A 245 14.30 10.29 -6.23
CA PHE A 245 14.71 9.90 -4.88
C PHE A 245 14.90 11.10 -3.94
N VAL A 246 15.36 12.24 -4.47
CA VAL A 246 15.41 13.51 -3.72
C VAL A 246 14.02 13.93 -3.27
N PHE A 247 13.02 13.96 -4.15
CA PHE A 247 11.66 14.35 -3.79
C PHE A 247 10.94 13.35 -2.88
N VAL A 248 11.21 12.05 -3.03
CA VAL A 248 10.76 11.02 -2.09
C VAL A 248 11.29 11.30 -0.68
N THR A 249 12.57 11.66 -0.56
CA THR A 249 13.20 12.02 0.72
C THR A 249 12.65 13.34 1.28
N ALA A 250 12.39 14.31 0.39
CA ALA A 250 11.96 15.66 0.74
C ALA A 250 10.45 15.81 0.96
N TYR A 251 9.68 14.71 0.99
CA TYR A 251 8.22 14.71 1.01
C TYR A 251 7.62 15.65 2.07
N ASP A 252 8.04 15.50 3.34
CA ASP A 252 7.47 16.28 4.45
C ASP A 252 7.75 17.77 4.28
N SER A 253 8.95 18.13 3.84
CA SER A 253 9.32 19.54 3.61
C SER A 253 8.58 20.15 2.42
N LEU A 254 8.42 19.42 1.32
CA LEU A 254 7.59 19.87 0.21
C LEU A 254 6.14 20.07 0.67
N ARG A 255 5.61 19.13 1.46
CA ARG A 255 4.25 19.19 1.97
C ARG A 255 4.01 20.37 2.92
N GLU A 256 5.00 20.71 3.74
CA GLU A 256 4.99 21.85 4.67
C GLU A 256 5.10 23.20 3.97
N LEU A 257 5.82 23.29 2.84
CA LEU A 257 5.84 24.52 2.05
C LEU A 257 4.47 24.90 1.47
N GLY A 258 3.55 23.94 1.37
CA GLY A 258 2.13 24.19 1.09
C GLY A 258 1.28 24.47 2.34
N ARG A 259 1.86 24.65 3.52
CA ARG A 259 1.18 25.02 4.79
C ARG A 259 1.64 26.40 5.24
N GLY A 260 0.89 27.45 4.90
CA GLY A 260 1.10 28.78 5.48
C GLY A 260 0.35 29.92 4.80
N GLY A 261 -0.35 30.74 5.58
CA GLY A 261 -1.01 31.97 5.11
C GLY A 261 -2.14 31.74 4.09
N GLN A 262 -2.20 32.56 3.04
CA GLN A 262 -3.18 32.47 1.94
C GLN A 262 -2.89 31.33 0.92
N GLN A 263 -1.86 30.50 1.10
CA GLN A 263 -1.45 29.47 0.15
C GLN A 263 -1.70 28.05 0.69
N ASP A 264 -2.84 27.47 0.30
CA ASP A 264 -3.23 26.09 0.62
C ASP A 264 -2.63 25.03 -0.34
N ALA A 265 -1.78 25.44 -1.27
CA ALA A 265 -1.26 24.59 -2.34
C ALA A 265 0.21 24.88 -2.66
N LEU A 266 0.92 23.84 -3.12
CA LEU A 266 2.19 24.02 -3.79
C LEU A 266 1.96 24.66 -5.17
N ASN A 267 2.92 25.45 -5.63
CA ASN A 267 2.93 25.98 -6.98
C ASN A 267 4.30 25.74 -7.65
N CYS A 268 4.38 25.96 -8.96
CA CYS A 268 5.61 25.75 -9.71
C CYS A 268 6.76 26.66 -9.22
N GLU A 269 6.49 27.87 -8.73
CA GLU A 269 7.52 28.77 -8.22
C GLU A 269 8.14 28.27 -6.90
N ILE A 270 7.32 27.69 -6.01
CA ILE A 270 7.81 27.03 -4.78
C ILE A 270 8.72 25.86 -5.17
N ILE A 271 8.29 25.01 -6.09
CA ILE A 271 9.08 23.86 -6.54
C ILE A 271 10.38 24.31 -7.22
N LYS A 272 10.35 25.35 -8.07
CA LYS A 272 11.54 25.96 -8.70
C LYS A 272 12.53 26.50 -7.67
N ALA A 273 12.04 27.10 -6.59
CA ALA A 273 12.88 27.67 -5.53
C ALA A 273 13.41 26.63 -4.54
N PHE A 274 12.81 25.43 -4.50
CA PHE A 274 13.21 24.34 -3.62
C PHE A 274 14.69 24.00 -3.82
N ARG A 275 15.41 23.79 -2.71
CA ARG A 275 16.84 23.49 -2.73
C ARG A 275 17.07 22.00 -2.55
N ILE A 276 17.97 21.43 -3.36
CA ILE A 276 18.28 20.01 -3.42
C ILE A 276 19.80 19.77 -3.38
N PRO A 277 20.26 18.60 -2.90
CA PRO A 277 21.65 18.20 -3.02
C PRO A 277 21.97 17.87 -4.48
N LEU A 278 23.20 18.15 -4.89
CA LEU A 278 23.69 17.87 -6.23
C LEU A 278 25.11 17.27 -6.14
N PRO A 279 25.23 15.94 -5.99
CA PRO A 279 26.49 15.23 -6.15
C PRO A 279 27.02 15.31 -7.59
N PRO A 280 28.30 14.96 -7.81
CA PRO A 280 28.82 14.70 -9.15
C PRO A 280 27.97 13.68 -9.92
N LEU A 281 27.87 13.85 -11.24
CA LEU A 281 26.99 13.03 -12.09
C LEU A 281 27.27 11.52 -11.97
N ASP A 282 28.52 11.11 -11.88
CA ASP A 282 28.88 9.69 -11.73
C ASP A 282 28.47 9.13 -10.36
N GLU A 283 28.47 9.96 -9.33
CA GLU A 283 27.98 9.58 -8.01
C GLU A 283 26.45 9.49 -8.00
N GLN A 284 25.74 10.40 -8.69
CA GLN A 284 24.29 10.28 -8.90
C GLN A 284 23.94 8.95 -9.59
N ARG A 285 24.68 8.54 -10.63
CA ARG A 285 24.46 7.25 -11.31
C ARG A 285 24.62 6.07 -10.34
N ARG A 286 25.72 6.04 -9.59
CA ARG A 286 25.97 4.97 -8.60
C ARG A 286 24.89 4.92 -7.53
N ILE A 287 24.44 6.07 -7.03
CA ILE A 287 23.33 6.15 -6.07
C ILE A 287 22.06 5.56 -6.68
N VAL A 288 21.70 5.96 -7.90
CA VAL A 288 20.50 5.45 -8.58
C VAL A 288 20.57 3.94 -8.78
N GLU A 289 21.68 3.43 -9.32
CA GLU A 289 21.88 1.99 -9.53
C GLU A 289 21.77 1.19 -8.24
N TYR A 290 22.43 1.67 -7.16
CA TYR A 290 22.39 1.05 -5.85
C TYR A 290 20.97 1.03 -5.29
N VAL A 291 20.31 2.20 -5.22
CA VAL A 291 18.96 2.33 -4.65
C VAL A 291 17.98 1.46 -5.43
N GLU A 292 17.96 1.53 -6.75
CA GLU A 292 17.05 0.70 -7.55
C GLU A 292 17.29 -0.80 -7.36
N SER A 293 18.56 -1.24 -7.22
CA SER A 293 18.87 -2.65 -6.98
C SER A 293 18.33 -3.14 -5.63
N GLU A 294 18.47 -2.33 -4.59
CA GLU A 294 17.99 -2.67 -3.25
C GLU A 294 16.46 -2.56 -3.16
N LEU A 295 15.85 -1.57 -3.83
CA LEU A 295 14.39 -1.47 -3.91
C LEU A 295 13.79 -2.70 -4.60
N ARG A 296 14.36 -3.19 -5.71
CA ARG A 296 13.90 -4.43 -6.35
C ARG A 296 13.95 -5.64 -5.40
N ARG A 297 15.01 -5.74 -4.58
CA ARG A 297 15.15 -6.79 -3.58
C ARG A 297 14.10 -6.68 -2.47
N LEU A 298 13.88 -5.48 -1.94
CA LEU A 298 12.85 -5.22 -0.93
C LEU A 298 11.44 -5.47 -1.45
N ASP A 299 11.17 -5.12 -2.69
CA ASP A 299 9.86 -5.32 -3.33
C ASP A 299 9.58 -6.81 -3.53
N THR A 300 10.58 -7.60 -3.95
CA THR A 300 10.46 -9.06 -4.05
C THR A 300 10.18 -9.70 -2.68
N LEU A 301 10.90 -9.27 -1.63
CA LEU A 301 10.65 -9.75 -0.28
C LEU A 301 9.24 -9.40 0.22
N SER A 302 8.80 -8.17 -0.04
CA SER A 302 7.46 -7.71 0.36
C SER A 302 6.37 -8.52 -0.34
N GLN A 303 6.52 -8.81 -1.63
CA GLN A 303 5.59 -9.67 -2.39
C GLN A 303 5.55 -11.10 -1.83
N CYS A 304 6.70 -11.68 -1.48
CA CYS A 304 6.75 -13.01 -0.86
C CYS A 304 6.03 -13.05 0.49
N VAL A 305 6.23 -12.02 1.33
CA VAL A 305 5.57 -11.93 2.64
C VAL A 305 4.05 -11.74 2.47
N GLN A 306 3.62 -10.90 1.53
CA GLN A 306 2.20 -10.71 1.23
C GLN A 306 1.53 -12.03 0.78
N ALA A 307 2.17 -12.77 -0.12
CA ALA A 307 1.69 -14.08 -0.55
C ALA A 307 1.65 -15.11 0.59
N MET A 308 2.60 -15.03 1.54
CA MET A 308 2.60 -15.88 2.74
C MET A 308 1.42 -15.57 3.66
N ILE A 309 1.10 -14.28 3.86
CA ILE A 309 -0.07 -13.86 4.64
C ILE A 309 -1.36 -14.41 4.02
N GLU A 310 -1.51 -14.29 2.70
CA GLU A 310 -2.67 -14.80 1.97
C GLU A 310 -2.81 -16.32 2.14
N ARG A 311 -1.72 -17.08 1.96
CA ARG A 311 -1.71 -18.53 2.20
C ARG A 311 -2.06 -18.92 3.63
N LEU A 312 -1.60 -18.16 4.63
CA LEU A 312 -1.94 -18.38 6.03
C LEU A 312 -3.45 -18.14 6.28
N ARG A 313 -4.02 -17.09 5.68
CA ARG A 313 -5.46 -16.79 5.75
C ARG A 313 -6.30 -17.88 5.08
N GLU A 314 -5.88 -18.36 3.92
CA GLU A 314 -6.52 -19.49 3.22
C GLU A 314 -6.44 -20.77 4.06
N TYR A 315 -5.25 -21.12 4.56
CA TYR A 315 -5.05 -22.29 5.41
C TYR A 315 -5.91 -22.24 6.67
N ARG A 316 -6.01 -21.06 7.31
CA ARG A 316 -6.89 -20.84 8.46
C ARG A 316 -8.35 -21.16 8.12
N GLN A 317 -8.85 -20.67 6.99
CA GLN A 317 -10.23 -20.89 6.56
C GLN A 317 -10.49 -22.36 6.17
N ALA A 318 -9.53 -23.00 5.51
CA ALA A 318 -9.58 -24.41 5.15
C ALA A 318 -9.60 -25.29 6.41
N LEU A 319 -8.76 -24.98 7.41
CA LEU A 319 -8.72 -25.72 8.68
C LEU A 319 -10.05 -25.63 9.43
N ILE A 320 -10.64 -24.44 9.54
CA ILE A 320 -11.97 -24.25 10.15
C ILE A 320 -13.00 -25.08 9.40
N THR A 321 -13.00 -25.01 8.07
CA THR A 321 -13.97 -25.73 7.23
C THR A 321 -13.82 -27.23 7.39
N ALA A 322 -12.60 -27.77 7.32
CA ALA A 322 -12.36 -29.20 7.41
C ALA A 322 -12.75 -29.76 8.78
N ALA A 323 -12.42 -29.05 9.87
CA ALA A 323 -12.77 -29.46 11.22
C ALA A 323 -14.29 -29.39 11.48
N VAL A 324 -14.97 -28.33 11.03
CA VAL A 324 -16.42 -28.16 11.22
C VAL A 324 -17.24 -29.16 10.40
N THR A 325 -16.80 -29.47 9.17
CA THR A 325 -17.50 -30.37 8.26
C THR A 325 -17.17 -31.85 8.49
N GLY A 326 -16.24 -32.15 9.39
CA GLY A 326 -15.78 -33.51 9.67
C GLY A 326 -14.86 -34.11 8.60
N GLN A 327 -14.38 -33.29 7.64
CA GLN A 327 -13.34 -33.71 6.69
C GLN A 327 -11.98 -33.92 7.38
N LEU A 328 -11.77 -33.26 8.53
CA LEU A 328 -10.64 -33.48 9.43
C LEU A 328 -11.13 -34.17 10.71
N ASP A 329 -10.57 -35.34 11.00
CA ASP A 329 -10.74 -36.00 12.30
C ASP A 329 -9.83 -35.32 13.34
N VAL A 330 -10.40 -34.38 14.09
CA VAL A 330 -9.69 -33.60 15.11
C VAL A 330 -9.14 -34.50 16.22
N THR A 331 -9.92 -35.50 16.64
CA THR A 331 -9.55 -36.44 17.71
C THR A 331 -8.31 -37.27 17.33
N ALA A 332 -8.28 -37.82 16.12
CA ALA A 332 -7.10 -38.53 15.62
C ALA A 332 -5.89 -37.59 15.49
N THR A 333 -6.10 -36.37 14.97
CA THR A 333 -5.04 -35.39 14.76
C THR A 333 -4.38 -34.93 16.07
N GLU A 334 -5.17 -34.74 17.13
CA GLU A 334 -4.65 -34.38 18.46
C GLU A 334 -3.86 -35.52 19.10
N ALA A 335 -4.31 -36.77 18.94
CA ALA A 335 -3.61 -37.94 19.44
C ALA A 335 -2.24 -38.14 18.77
N GLU A 336 -2.19 -37.96 17.44
CA GLU A 336 -0.96 -38.06 16.66
C GLU A 336 0.05 -36.95 17.00
N GLN A 337 -0.41 -35.72 17.21
CA GLN A 337 0.44 -34.61 17.65
C GLN A 337 0.98 -34.82 19.07
N ALA A 338 0.17 -35.35 19.99
CA ALA A 338 0.61 -35.66 21.34
C ALA A 338 1.70 -36.76 21.34
N ALA A 339 1.56 -37.78 20.50
CA ALA A 339 2.57 -38.83 20.33
C ALA A 339 3.90 -38.27 19.81
N ASN A 340 3.88 -37.43 18.77
CA ASN A 340 5.09 -36.83 18.19
C ASN A 340 5.84 -35.90 19.16
N VAL A 341 5.13 -35.18 20.04
CA VAL A 341 5.76 -34.31 21.05
C VAL A 341 6.45 -35.14 22.14
N VAL A 342 5.84 -36.26 22.56
CA VAL A 342 6.46 -37.17 23.52
C VAL A 342 7.72 -37.81 22.93
N GLU A 343 7.66 -38.25 21.67
CA GLU A 343 8.79 -38.86 20.98
C GLU A 343 9.96 -37.87 20.80
N ALA A 344 9.68 -36.62 20.42
CA ALA A 344 10.68 -35.55 20.30
C ALA A 344 11.27 -35.08 21.64
N ALA A 345 10.59 -35.29 22.76
CA ALA A 345 11.10 -34.98 24.09
C ALA A 345 11.95 -36.11 24.70
N THR A 346 11.86 -37.31 24.13
CA THR A 346 12.60 -38.51 24.57
C THR A 346 13.84 -38.83 23.71
N ALA A 347 14.08 -38.07 22.63
CA ALA A 347 15.23 -38.18 21.73
C ALA A 347 16.29 -37.10 22.03
#